data_AF-A0A3D5AS01-F1
#
_entry.id   AF-A0A3D5AS01-F1
#
_cell.length_a   1.000
_cell.length_b   1.000
_cell.length_c   1.000
_cell.angle_alpha   90.00
_cell.angle_beta   90.00
_cell.angle_gamma   90.00
#
_symmetry.space_group_name_H-M   'P 1'
#
loop_
_entity.id
_entity.type
_entity.pdbx_description
1 polymer ?
#
loop_
_entity_poly.entity_id
_entity_poly.type
_entity_poly.pdbx_seq_one_letter_code
_entity_poly.pdbx_strand_id
1 'polypeptide(L)' 'MKETKLVSGVQELKAVAHPLRVRLLAALREHGPATATELAKRFQTDTGSTSYHLRKLAQSGFVAETDDPGG' A
#
# COMPACT_ATOMS: atom_id res chain seq x y z
N MET A 1 -7.26 -10.95 -14.66
CA MET A 1 -6.48 -11.56 -13.57
C MET A 1 -5.52 -10.48 -13.06
N LYS A 2 -5.59 -10.07 -11.77
CA LYS A 2 -4.66 -9.04 -11.25
C LYS A 2 -3.29 -9.68 -11.05
N GLU A 3 -2.23 -8.99 -11.46
CA GLU A 3 -0.86 -9.49 -11.40
C GLU A 3 -0.40 -9.68 -9.94
N THR A 4 0.14 -10.86 -9.64
CA THR A 4 0.59 -11.20 -8.28
C THR A 4 2.11 -11.12 -8.22
N LYS A 5 2.63 -10.14 -7.49
CA LYS A 5 4.06 -10.02 -7.22
C LYS A 5 4.52 -11.05 -6.17
N LEU A 6 5.49 -11.89 -6.54
CA LEU A 6 6.21 -12.76 -5.61
C LEU A 6 7.26 -11.95 -4.84
N VAL A 7 7.44 -12.26 -3.56
CA VAL A 7 8.51 -11.69 -2.73
C VAL A 7 9.77 -12.49 -2.98
N SER A 8 10.78 -11.89 -3.62
CA SER A 8 12.01 -12.61 -4.00
C SER A 8 13.29 -12.07 -3.36
N GLY A 9 13.19 -11.05 -2.51
CA GLY A 9 14.35 -10.44 -1.85
C GLY A 9 14.06 -9.90 -0.45
N VAL A 10 15.13 -9.71 0.33
CA VAL A 10 15.04 -9.22 1.72
C VAL A 10 14.36 -7.86 1.82
N GLN A 11 14.58 -6.97 0.85
CA GLN A 11 13.94 -5.65 0.85
C GLN A 11 12.42 -5.74 0.66
N GLU A 12 11.97 -6.64 -0.19
CA GLU A 12 10.54 -6.90 -0.43
C GLU A 12 9.91 -7.60 0.77
N LEU A 13 10.62 -8.54 1.41
CA LEU A 13 10.16 -9.18 2.64
C LEU A 13 9.98 -8.15 3.76
N LYS A 14 10.95 -7.25 3.93
CA LYS A 14 10.84 -6.11 4.85
C LYS A 14 9.70 -5.17 4.46
N ALA A 15 9.33 -5.08 3.19
CA ALA A 15 8.22 -4.27 2.70
C ALA A 15 6.87 -4.77 3.23
N VAL A 16 6.69 -6.08 3.31
CA VAL A 16 5.43 -6.73 3.72
C VAL A 16 5.42 -7.21 5.17
N ALA A 17 6.53 -7.15 5.90
CA ALA A 17 6.61 -7.63 7.29
C ALA A 17 5.82 -6.79 8.32
N HIS A 18 5.40 -5.57 7.98
CA HIS A 18 4.66 -4.72 8.93
C HIS A 18 3.15 -4.88 8.74
N PRO A 19 2.37 -5.08 9.82
CA PRO A 19 0.94 -5.38 9.73
C PRO A 19 0.14 -4.37 8.91
N LEU A 20 0.39 -3.07 9.12
CA LEU A 20 -0.32 -2.02 8.38
C LEU A 20 -0.07 -2.10 6.87
N ARG A 21 1.14 -2.47 6.43
CA ARG A 21 1.46 -2.54 5.00
C ARG A 21 0.72 -3.68 4.31
N VAL A 22 0.57 -4.83 4.97
CA VAL A 22 -0.25 -5.94 4.47
C VAL A 22 -1.73 -5.53 4.37
N ARG A 23 -2.24 -4.81 5.38
CA ARG A 23 -3.63 -4.31 5.38
C ARG A 23 -3.88 -3.29 4.27
N LEU A 24 -2.94 -2.37 4.04
CA LEU A 24 -3.02 -1.39 2.94
C LEU A 24 -3.06 -2.10 1.58
N LEU A 25 -2.19 -3.08 1.35
CA LEU A 25 -2.20 -3.88 0.11
C LEU A 25 -3.52 -4.64 -0.08
N ALA A 26 -4.05 -5.24 0.98
CA ALA A 26 -5.34 -5.92 0.94
C ALA A 26 -6.46 -4.95 0.55
N ALA A 27 -6.54 -3.78 1.20
CA ALA A 27 -7.55 -2.78 0.91
C ALA A 27 -7.46 -2.23 -0.52
N LEU A 28 -6.25 -1.98 -1.03
CA LEU A 28 -6.06 -1.52 -2.41
C LEU A 28 -6.44 -2.61 -3.44
N ARG A 29 -6.22 -3.89 -3.11
CA ARG A 29 -6.64 -5.00 -3.97
C ARG A 29 -8.15 -5.17 -4.00
N GLU A 30 -8.79 -5.05 -2.84
CA GLU A 30 -10.22 -5.29 -2.63
C GLU A 30 -11.08 -4.13 -3.11
N HIS A 31 -10.72 -2.90 -2.71
CA HIS A 31 -11.55 -1.71 -2.94
C HIS A 31 -11.07 -0.84 -4.10
N GLY A 32 -9.93 -1.17 -4.69
CA GLY A 32 -9.31 -0.38 -5.75
C GLY A 32 -8.35 0.69 -5.21
N PRO A 33 -7.85 1.54 -6.11
CA PRO A 33 -6.99 2.65 -5.74
C PRO A 33 -7.60 3.56 -4.67
N ALA A 34 -6.76 4.22 -3.89
CA ALA A 34 -7.19 5.09 -2.80
C ALA A 34 -6.06 6.04 -2.39
N THR A 35 -6.44 7.22 -1.91
CA THR A 35 -5.49 8.19 -1.37
C THR A 35 -5.00 7.79 0.02
N ALA A 36 -3.86 8.35 0.44
CA ALA A 36 -3.33 8.15 1.79
C ALA A 36 -4.33 8.60 2.88
N THR A 37 -5.09 9.67 2.64
CA THR A 37 -6.09 10.21 3.57
C THR A 37 -7.27 9.26 3.75
N GLU A 38 -7.77 8.66 2.67
CA GLU A 38 -8.87 7.68 2.73
C GLU A 38 -8.45 6.41 3.47
N LEU A 39 -7.24 5.91 3.18
CA LEU A 39 -6.68 4.75 3.86
C LEU A 39 -6.42 5.05 5.34
N ALA A 40 -5.91 6.23 5.66
CA ALA A 40 -5.70 6.67 7.04
C ALA A 40 -7.01 6.70 7.82
N LYS A 41 -8.09 7.25 7.22
CA LYS A 41 -9.43 7.24 7.81
C LYS A 41 -9.96 5.82 8.00
N ARG A 42 -9.81 4.94 7.00
CA ARG A 42 -10.27 3.54 7.07
C ARG A 42 -9.57 2.75 8.17
N PHE A 43 -8.26 2.95 8.34
CA PHE A 43 -7.46 2.21 9.30
C PHE A 43 -7.28 2.91 10.65
N GLN A 44 -7.88 4.08 10.83
CA GLN A 44 -7.76 4.92 12.03
C GLN A 44 -6.29 5.22 12.36
N THR A 45 -5.52 5.56 11.32
CA THR A 45 -4.11 5.91 11.41
C THR A 45 -3.90 7.37 11.05
N ASP A 46 -2.73 7.90 11.39
CA ASP A 46 -2.32 9.22 10.93
C ASP A 46 -1.96 9.19 9.42
N THR A 47 -2.32 10.25 8.70
CA THR A 47 -2.07 10.38 7.26
C THR A 47 -0.57 10.36 6.94
N GLY A 48 0.28 10.97 7.76
CA GLY A 48 1.74 10.99 7.58
C GLY A 48 2.36 9.59 7.67
N SER A 49 2.00 8.81 8.69
CA SER A 49 2.40 7.41 8.85
C SER A 49 1.87 6.55 7.70
N THR A 50 0.61 6.76 7.30
CA THR A 50 0.01 6.04 6.17
C THR A 50 0.77 6.32 4.87
N SER A 51 1.07 7.59 4.58
CA SER A 51 1.90 8.01 3.45
C SER A 51 3.32 7.43 3.52
N TYR A 52 3.92 7.38 4.71
CA TYR A 52 5.22 6.75 4.90
C TYR A 52 5.19 5.26 4.50
N HIS A 53 4.16 4.53 4.93
CA HIS A 53 4.01 3.12 4.61
C HIS A 53 3.74 2.88 3.12
N LEU A 54 2.90 3.71 2.48
CA LEU A 54 2.66 3.66 1.04
C LEU A 54 3.96 3.91 0.26
N ARG A 55 4.75 4.91 0.66
CA ARG A 55 6.07 5.17 0.05
C ARG A 55 7.02 3.98 0.19
N LYS A 56 7.02 3.29 1.35
CA LYS A 56 7.83 2.07 1.53
C LYS A 56 7.38 0.91 0.64
N LEU A 57 6.08 0.77 0.43
CA LEU A 57 5.52 -0.20 -0.50
C LEU A 57 5.87 0.15 -1.95
N ALA A 58 5.79 1.42 -2.33
CA ALA A 58 6.14 1.91 -3.66
C ALA A 58 7.63 1.72 -3.97
N GLN A 59 8.51 2.05 -3.02
CA GLN A 59 9.96 1.80 -3.10
C GLN A 59 10.30 0.31 -3.34
N SER A 60 9.41 -0.60 -2.95
CA SER A 60 9.58 -2.04 -3.13
C SER A 60 8.71 -2.59 -4.28
N GLY A 61 8.05 -1.71 -5.05
CA GLY A 61 7.25 -2.06 -6.22
C GLY A 61 5.96 -2.82 -5.92
N PHE A 62 5.35 -2.64 -4.74
CA PHE A 62 4.07 -3.28 -4.40
C PHE A 62 2.84 -2.40 -4.71
N VAL A 63 3.03 -1.09 -4.79
CA VAL A 63 2.01 -0.10 -5.16
C VAL A 63 2.64 0.94 -6.07
N ALA A 64 1.81 1.65 -6.81
CA ALA A 64 2.21 2.80 -7.62
C ALA A 64 1.18 3.92 -7.42
N GLU A 65 1.61 5.16 -7.65
CA GLU A 65 0.68 6.27 -7.82
C GLU A 65 -0.04 6.13 -9.15
N THR A 66 -1.25 6.67 -9.23
CA THR A 66 -2.04 6.72 -10.45
C THR A 66 -2.71 8.09 -10.58
N ASP A 67 -3.01 8.47 -11.81
CA ASP A 67 -3.63 9.76 -12.13
C ASP A 67 -5.17 9.72 -12.08
N ASP A 68 -5.75 8.60 -11.61
CA ASP A 68 -7.20 8.47 -11.48
C ASP A 68 -7.71 9.41 -10.35
N PRO A 69 -8.58 10.38 -10.67
CA PRO A 69 -9.07 11.36 -9.68
C PRO A 69 -9.92 10.74 -8.57
N GLY A 70 -10.41 9.51 -8.75
CA GLY A 70 -11.14 8.75 -7.74
C GLY A 70 -10.24 7.95 -6.80
N GLY A 71 -8.94 8.00 -7.03
CA GLY A 71 -7.94 7.09 -6.49
C GLY A 71 -7.23 6.40 -7.62
#